data_AF-A0A0V1HLJ5-F1
#
_entry.id   AF-A0A0V1HLJ5-F1
#
_cell.length_a   1.000
_cell.length_b   1.000
_cell.length_c   1.000
_cell.angle_alpha   90.00
_cell.angle_beta   90.00
_cell.angle_gamma   90.00
#
_symmetry.space_group_name_H-M   'P 1'
#
loop_
_entity.id
_entity.type
_entity.pdbx_description
1 polymer ?
#
loop_
_entity_poly.entity_id
_entity_poly.type
_entity_poly.pdbx_seq_one_letter_code
_entity_poly.pdbx_strand_id
1 'polypeptide(L)' 'MKRKLVEKARTMLIDANFSTDLWAEAVGTANYLRNRCPTKALRKMTSEQAWSGRKPNLAHLNVIGCLAMVHVPSGQ' A
#
# COMPACT_ATOMS: atom_id res chain seq x y z
N MET A 1 -12.89 8.39 8.88
CA MET A 1 -12.06 7.97 7.72
C MET A 1 -10.73 7.33 8.14
N LYS A 2 -10.05 7.82 9.19
CA LYS A 2 -8.77 7.26 9.70
C LYS A 2 -8.86 5.81 10.21
N ARG A 3 -9.98 5.41 10.83
CA ARG A 3 -10.21 4.03 11.32
C ARG A 3 -9.98 2.94 10.26
N LYS A 4 -10.59 3.08 9.07
CA LYS A 4 -10.45 2.10 7.97
C LYS A 4 -9.00 1.95 7.48
N LEU A 5 -8.19 3.02 7.59
CA LEU A 5 -6.79 2.98 7.18
C LEU A 5 -5.96 2.18 8.19
N VAL A 6 -6.14 2.47 9.48
CA VAL A 6 -5.49 1.77 10.60
C VAL A 6 -5.87 0.28 10.60
N GLU A 7 -7.14 -0.04 10.36
CA GLU A 7 -7.60 -1.43 10.24
C GLU A 7 -6.92 -2.16 9.08
N LYS A 8 -6.85 -1.52 7.89
CA LYS A 8 -6.13 -2.10 6.73
C LYS A 8 -4.67 -2.37 7.04
N ALA A 9 -3.97 -1.42 7.64
CA ALA A 9 -2.56 -1.58 8.00
C ALA A 9 -2.36 -2.72 9.01
N ARG A 10 -3.22 -2.80 10.04
CA ARG A 10 -3.17 -3.89 11.02
C ARG A 10 -3.45 -5.25 10.36
N THR A 11 -4.46 -5.35 9.49
CA THR A 11 -4.76 -6.60 8.78
C THR A 11 -3.59 -7.03 7.90
N MET A 12 -2.94 -6.10 7.19
CA MET A 12 -1.76 -6.40 6.37
C MET A 12 -0.60 -6.99 7.18
N LEU A 13 -0.33 -6.44 8.37
CA LEU A 13 0.74 -6.95 9.24
C LEU A 13 0.41 -8.33 9.80
N ILE A 14 -0.84 -8.56 10.21
CA ILE A 14 -1.30 -9.86 10.72
C ILE A 14 -1.22 -10.92 9.62
N ASP A 15 -1.68 -10.59 8.41
CA ASP A 15 -1.70 -11.50 7.26
C ASP A 15 -0.29 -11.92 6.83
N ALA A 16 0.66 -10.98 6.83
CA ALA A 16 2.06 -11.24 6.51
C ALA A 16 2.89 -11.82 7.69
N ASN A 17 2.28 -12.00 8.86
CA ASN A 17 2.97 -12.38 10.11
C ASN A 17 4.17 -11.47 10.42
N PHE A 18 4.01 -10.16 10.24
CA PHE A 18 5.04 -9.15 10.41
C PHE A 18 4.95 -8.44 11.77
N SER A 19 6.11 -8.01 12.28
CA SER A 19 6.20 -7.20 13.51
C SER A 19 5.51 -5.86 13.34
N THR A 20 5.01 -5.31 14.45
CA THR A 20 4.48 -3.94 14.53
C THR A 20 5.53 -2.87 14.25
N ASP A 21 6.81 -3.22 14.20
CA ASP A 21 7.88 -2.28 13.85
C ASP A 21 7.72 -1.72 12.43
N LEU A 22 7.08 -2.48 11.53
CA LEU A 22 6.76 -2.07 10.15
C LEU A 22 5.44 -1.27 10.04
N TRP A 23 4.97 -0.68 11.14
CA TRP A 23 3.70 0.02 11.19
C TRP A 23 3.62 1.21 10.23
N ALA A 24 4.68 2.02 10.14
CA ALA A 24 4.70 3.20 9.30
C ALA A 24 4.57 2.83 7.81
N GLU A 25 5.27 1.77 7.41
CA GLU A 25 5.29 1.19 6.08
C GLU A 25 3.93 0.56 5.73
N ALA A 26 3.33 -0.16 6.68
CA ALA A 26 2.00 -0.75 6.51
C ALA A 26 0.92 0.33 6.35
N VAL A 27 0.96 1.41 7.15
CA VAL A 27 0.02 2.54 7.02
C VAL A 27 0.23 3.28 5.69
N GLY A 28 1.48 3.52 5.30
CA GLY A 28 1.82 4.11 4.01
C GLY A 28 1.28 3.30 2.84
N THR A 29 1.50 1.98 2.87
CA THR A 29 1.01 1.03 1.86
C THR A 29 -0.52 0.98 1.83
N ALA A 30 -1.17 0.95 3.00
CA ALA A 30 -2.62 0.97 3.09
C ALA A 30 -3.23 2.25 2.49
N ASN A 31 -2.58 3.40 2.67
CA ASN A 31 -3.02 4.66 2.08
C ASN A 31 -2.80 4.68 0.56
N TYR A 32 -1.64 4.18 0.12
CA TYR A 32 -1.29 4.05 -1.28
C TYR A 32 -2.32 3.20 -2.05
N LEU A 33 -2.62 2.00 -1.52
CA LEU A 33 -3.63 1.11 -2.08
C LEU A 33 -5.02 1.75 -2.06
N ARG A 34 -5.39 2.44 -0.97
CA ARG A 34 -6.68 3.14 -0.88
C ARG A 34 -6.87 4.16 -1.99
N ASN A 35 -5.83 4.90 -2.37
CA ASN A 35 -5.91 5.89 -3.46
C ASN A 35 -6.03 5.24 -4.85
N ARG A 36 -5.58 3.99 -4.97
CA ARG A 36 -5.60 3.17 -6.19
C ARG A 36 -6.75 2.16 -6.25
N CYS A 37 -7.54 2.04 -5.18
CA CYS A 37 -8.75 1.24 -5.19
C CYS A 37 -9.91 2.01 -5.86
N PRO A 38 -10.71 1.34 -6.71
CA PRO A 38 -11.97 1.89 -7.20
C PRO A 38 -12.89 2.29 -6.05
N THR A 39 -13.57 3.42 -6.18
CA THR A 39 -14.56 3.85 -5.18
C THR A 39 -15.92 4.09 -5.81
N LYS A 40 -16.99 3.76 -5.08
CA LYS A 40 -18.37 4.01 -5.53
C LYS A 40 -18.66 5.51 -5.73
N ALA A 41 -18.08 6.35 -4.88
CA ALA A 41 -18.23 7.81 -4.93
C ALA A 41 -17.71 8.39 -6.26
N LEU A 42 -16.69 7.78 -6.86
CA LEU A 42 -16.09 8.20 -8.11
C LEU A 42 -16.51 7.32 -9.29
N ARG A 43 -17.71 6.73 -9.27
CA ARG A 43 -18.22 5.87 -10.36
C ARG A 43 -17.27 4.72 -10.73
N LYS A 44 -16.69 4.06 -9.72
CA LYS A 44 -15.66 3.00 -9.85
C LYS A 44 -14.31 3.48 -10.41
N MET A 45 -14.06 4.78 -10.47
CA MET A 45 -12.73 5.34 -10.69
C MET A 45 -11.92 5.34 -9.38
N THR A 46 -10.60 5.31 -9.49
CA THR A 46 -9.67 5.44 -8.36
C THR A 46 -9.48 6.91 -8.03
N SER A 47 -9.17 7.25 -6.76
CA SER A 47 -8.90 8.63 -6.37
C SER A 47 -7.68 9.20 -7.10
N GLU A 48 -6.66 8.37 -7.33
CA GLU A 48 -5.47 8.77 -8.10
C GLU A 48 -5.81 9.07 -9.56
N GLN A 49 -6.66 8.26 -10.20
CA GLN A 49 -7.07 8.53 -11.57
C GLN A 49 -7.92 9.80 -11.66
N ALA A 50 -8.79 10.04 -10.67
CA ALA A 50 -9.59 11.26 -10.61
C ALA A 50 -8.72 12.52 -10.48
N TRP A 51 -7.61 12.43 -9.74
CA TRP A 51 -6.71 13.54 -9.49
C TRP A 51 -5.69 13.78 -10.60
N SER A 52 -5.07 12.71 -11.11
CA SER A 52 -4.01 12.79 -12.11
C SER A 52 -4.49 12.75 -13.56
N GLY A 53 -5.76 12.35 -13.79
CA GLY A 53 -6.30 12.06 -15.11
C GLY A 53 -5.73 10.80 -15.77
N ARG A 54 -4.80 10.09 -15.11
CA ARG A 54 -4.12 8.89 -15.65
C ARG A 54 -4.53 7.64 -14.88
N LYS A 55 -4.71 6.53 -15.59
CA LYS A 55 -4.97 5.23 -14.94
C LYS A 55 -3.71 4.79 -14.17
N PRO A 56 -3.82 4.38 -12.90
CA PRO A 56 -2.66 3.97 -12.13
C PRO A 56 -2.04 2.71 -12.70
N ASN A 57 -0.71 2.71 -12.86
CA ASN A 57 0.04 1.49 -13.15
C ASN A 57 0.28 0.74 -11.84
N LEU A 58 -0.13 -0.53 -11.79
CA LEU A 58 -0.01 -1.39 -10.60
C LEU A 58 1.02 -2.51 -10.77
N ALA A 59 1.76 -2.56 -11.89
CA ALA A 59 2.71 -3.63 -12.18
C ALA A 59 3.89 -3.75 -11.17
N HIS A 60 4.15 -2.68 -10.42
CA HIS A 60 5.19 -2.65 -9.39
C HIS A 60 4.69 -3.12 -8.01
N LEU A 61 3.38 -3.34 -7.84
CA LEU A 61 2.83 -3.78 -6.56
C LEU A 61 3.14 -5.25 -6.34
N ASN A 62 3.69 -5.55 -5.17
CA ASN A 62 3.89 -6.90 -4.67
C ASN A 62 3.06 -7.13 -3.41
N VAL A 63 2.78 -8.40 -3.11
CA VAL A 63 2.12 -8.81 -1.87
C VAL A 63 3.03 -8.48 -0.69
N ILE A 64 2.46 -7.96 0.40
CA ILE A 64 3.23 -7.70 1.62
C ILE A 64 3.76 -9.03 2.14
N GLY A 65 5.05 -9.08 2.47
CA GLY A 65 5.73 -10.34 2.81
C GLY A 65 6.37 -11.07 1.62
N CYS A 66 6.33 -10.51 0.41
CA CYS A 66 7.09 -11.05 -0.72
C CYS A 66 8.60 -10.98 -0.47
N LEU A 67 9.35 -11.86 -1.14
CA LEU A 67 10.81 -11.78 -1.17
C LEU A 67 11.25 -10.42 -1.72
N ALA A 68 12.09 -9.73 -0.98
CA ALA A 68 12.69 -8.46 -1.37
C ALA A 68 14.21 -8.54 -1.22
N MET A 69 14.93 -7.92 -2.16
CA MET A 69 16.40 -7.87 -2.15
C MET A 69 16.84 -6.46 -1.74
N VAL A 70 17.71 -6.38 -0.74
CA VAL A 70 18.33 -5.12 -0.33
C VAL A 70 19.75 -5.10 -0.90
N HIS A 71 20.09 -4.04 -1.62
CA HIS A 71 21.46 -3.82 -2.09
C HIS A 71 22.32 -3.37 -0.90
N VAL A 72 23.22 -4.27 -0.45
CA VAL A 72 24.23 -3.95 0.56
C VAL A 72 25.50 -3.49 -0.17
N PRO A 73 25.89 -2.21 -0.10
CA PRO A 73 27.08 -1.72 -0.77
C PRO A 73 28.33 -2.44 -0.23
N SER A 74 29.17 -2.93 -1.14
CA SER A 74 30.41 -3.61 -0.81
C SER A 74 31.51 -2.56 -0.61
N GLY A 75 31.83 -2.24 0.65
CA GLY A 75 32.98 -1.41 0.98
C GLY A 75 32.69 -0.36 2.05
N GLN A 76 33.06 -0.68 3.29
CA GLN A 76 33.66 0.28 4.22
C GLN A 76 35.11 -0.12 4.42
#